data_AF-A0A962Y6Y6-F1
#
_entry.id   AF-A0A962Y6Y6-F1
#
_cell.length_a   1.000
_cell.length_b   1.000
_cell.length_c   1.000
_cell.angle_alpha   90.00
_cell.angle_beta   90.00
_cell.angle_gamma   90.00
#
_symmetry.space_group_name_H-M   'P 1'
#
loop_
_entity.id
_entity.type
_entity.pdbx_description
1 polymer ?
#
loop_
_entity_poly.entity_id
_entity_poly.type
_entity_poly.pdbx_seq_one_letter_code
_entity_poly.pdbx_strand_id
1 'polypeptide(L)'
;MKPVDWFRWDGNDLLLQVKVIPKSSSDELAGVQGDHMRVRITAPPVDGKANVHLVRWLAQVFGVSRSAITIEAGTLARIKRIRVHAPARLPDAIDPRPAH
;
A
#
# COMPACT_ATOMS: atom_id res chain seq x y z
N MET A 1 -11.74 -1.88 21.92
CA MET A 1 -11.79 -1.17 20.62
C MET A 1 -10.73 -1.81 19.75
N LYS A 2 -11.09 -2.54 18.69
CA LYS A 2 -10.08 -3.15 17.81
C LYS A 2 -9.39 -2.02 17.04
N PRO A 3 -8.05 -2.03 16.91
CA PRO A 3 -7.40 -1.09 16.01
C PRO A 3 -8.03 -1.26 14.63
N VAL A 4 -8.39 -0.14 14.03
CA VAL A 4 -8.85 -0.10 12.65
C VAL A 4 -7.58 -0.25 11.83
N ASP A 5 -7.33 -1.48 11.39
CA ASP A 5 -6.09 -1.83 10.73
C ASP A 5 -6.06 -1.19 9.33
N TRP A 6 -4.95 -0.54 9.03
CA TRP A 6 -4.63 -0.01 7.71
C TRP A 6 -4.39 -1.10 6.67
N PHE A 7 -4.41 -2.36 7.09
CA PHE A 7 -4.39 -3.53 6.22
C PHE A 7 -5.41 -4.57 6.69
N ARG A 8 -5.84 -5.43 5.78
CA ARG A 8 -6.62 -6.62 6.10
C ARG A 8 -6.32 -7.74 5.12
N TRP A 9 -6.37 -8.97 5.62
CA TRP A 9 -6.30 -10.16 4.79
C TRP A 9 -7.69 -10.52 4.25
N ASP A 10 -7.78 -10.79 2.95
CA ASP A 10 -8.97 -11.23 2.21
C ASP A 10 -8.63 -12.54 1.51
N GLY A 11 -8.75 -13.64 2.24
CA GLY A 11 -8.23 -14.93 1.80
C GLY A 11 -6.71 -14.87 1.62
N ASN A 12 -6.25 -14.99 0.37
CA ASN A 12 -4.83 -14.93 0.02
C ASN A 12 -4.35 -13.53 -0.41
N ASP A 13 -5.28 -12.59 -0.53
CA ASP A 13 -4.98 -11.23 -0.94
C ASP A 13 -4.89 -10.32 0.29
N LEU A 14 -4.04 -9.31 0.19
CA LEU A 14 -3.82 -8.33 1.23
C LEU A 14 -4.35 -6.98 0.75
N LEU A 15 -5.39 -6.45 1.41
CA LEU A 15 -5.89 -5.12 1.13
C LEU A 15 -5.21 -4.13 2.06
N LEU A 16 -4.71 -3.04 1.50
CA LEU A 16 -3.94 -2.00 2.15
C LEU A 16 -4.63 -0.65 1.92
N GLN A 17 -4.80 0.14 2.96
CA GLN A 17 -5.11 1.57 2.86
C GLN A 17 -3.82 2.37 3.01
N VAL A 18 -3.40 2.99 1.92
CA VAL A 18 -2.21 3.83 1.89
C VAL A 18 -2.58 5.27 1.56
N LYS A 19 -2.05 6.22 2.33
CA LYS A 19 -2.16 7.64 2.05
C LYS A 19 -0.90 8.12 1.36
N VAL A 20 -1.02 8.42 0.08
CA VAL A 20 0.09 8.88 -0.75
C VAL A 20 0.38 10.35 -0.46
N ILE A 21 1.64 10.65 -0.11
CA ILE A 21 2.17 11.98 0.13
C ILE A 21 3.19 12.27 -0.97
N PRO A 22 2.77 12.95 -2.04
CA PRO A 22 3.64 13.30 -3.17
C PRO A 22 4.62 14.42 -2.79
N LYS A 23 5.62 14.67 -3.64
CA LYS A 23 6.71 15.66 -3.41
C LYS A 23 7.55 15.37 -2.17
N SER A 24 7.79 14.10 -1.86
CA SER A 24 8.71 13.72 -0.79
C SER A 24 10.14 13.62 -1.30
N SER A 25 11.10 13.76 -0.39
CA SER A 25 12.54 13.68 -0.69
C SER A 25 12.99 12.25 -1.05
N SER A 26 12.25 11.24 -0.60
CA SER A 26 12.52 9.82 -0.82
C SER A 26 11.24 8.99 -0.72
N ASP A 27 11.28 7.76 -1.26
CA ASP A 27 10.16 6.83 -1.21
C ASP A 27 10.23 5.99 0.07
N GLU A 28 9.35 6.25 1.02
CA GLU A 28 9.38 5.63 2.35
C GLU A 28 7.98 5.44 2.97
N LEU A 29 7.86 4.44 3.85
CA LEU A 29 6.72 4.30 4.75
C LEU A 29 6.87 5.32 5.87
N ALA A 30 6.13 6.43 5.80
CA ALA A 30 6.17 7.51 6.78
C ALA A 30 5.34 7.23 8.05
N GLY A 31 5.08 5.96 8.33
CA GLY A 31 4.33 5.48 9.49
C GLY A 31 2.82 5.33 9.28
N VAL A 32 2.20 4.56 10.16
CA VAL A 32 0.76 4.31 10.19
C VAL A 32 0.08 5.43 10.97
N GLN A 33 -1.02 5.96 10.43
CA GLN A 33 -1.86 6.94 11.11
C GLN A 33 -3.31 6.46 11.13
N GLY A 34 -3.75 5.89 12.25
CA GLY A 34 -5.08 5.27 12.36
C GLY A 34 -5.24 4.19 11.29
N ASP A 35 -6.20 4.40 10.40
CA ASP A 35 -6.67 3.40 9.44
C ASP A 35 -5.91 3.44 8.10
N HIS A 36 -4.79 4.17 8.03
CA HIS A 36 -4.02 4.29 6.80
C HIS A 36 -2.51 4.41 7.04
N MET A 37 -1.74 3.74 6.17
CA MET A 37 -0.29 3.85 6.10
C MET A 37 0.12 5.08 5.29
N ARG A 38 0.90 5.99 5.85
CA ARG A 38 1.43 7.13 5.11
C ARG A 38 2.58 6.65 4.22
N VAL A 39 2.45 6.84 2.92
CA VAL A 39 3.50 6.51 1.95
C VAL A 39 3.97 7.80 1.31
N ARG A 40 5.22 8.14 1.57
CA ARG A 40 5.88 9.27 0.93
C ARG A 40 6.45 8.78 -0.40
N ILE A 41 6.15 9.52 -1.47
CA ILE A 41 6.75 9.25 -2.78
C ILE A 41 7.33 10.52 -3.37
N THR A 42 8.42 10.34 -4.10
CA THR A 42 9.08 11.41 -4.87
C THR A 42 8.25 11.82 -6.09
N ALA A 43 7.38 10.92 -6.57
CA ALA A 43 6.56 11.16 -7.75
C ALA A 43 5.60 12.36 -7.57
N PRO A 44 5.36 13.15 -8.64
CA PRO A 44 4.45 14.28 -8.61
C PRO A 44 2.99 13.84 -8.41
N PRO A 45 2.10 14.71 -7.87
CA PRO A 45 0.67 14.43 -7.66
C PRO A 45 -0.14 14.34 -8.97
N VAL A 46 0.50 14.00 -10.08
CA VAL A 46 -0.16 13.82 -11.37
C VAL A 46 -0.64 12.38 -11.42
N ASP A 47 -1.97 12.22 -11.46
CA ASP A 47 -2.62 10.92 -11.57
C ASP A 47 -2.03 10.13 -12.75
N GLY A 48 -1.62 8.90 -12.49
CA GLY A 48 -0.85 8.07 -13.43
C GLY A 48 0.61 7.90 -13.03
N LYS A 49 1.40 8.97 -12.90
CA LYS A 49 2.84 8.85 -12.54
C LYS A 49 3.02 8.40 -11.09
N ALA A 50 2.25 8.98 -10.17
CA ALA A 50 2.23 8.55 -8.77
C ALA A 50 1.76 7.10 -8.62
N ASN A 51 0.76 6.67 -9.40
CA ASN A 51 0.19 5.32 -9.33
C ASN A 51 1.20 4.28 -9.82
N VAL A 52 1.82 4.52 -10.97
CA VAL A 52 2.83 3.62 -11.53
C VAL A 52 4.03 3.48 -10.59
N HIS A 53 4.49 4.60 -10.01
CA HIS A 53 5.61 4.59 -9.07
C HIS A 53 5.25 3.85 -7.78
N LEU A 54 4.07 4.12 -7.21
CA LEU A 54 3.57 3.45 -6.02
C LEU A 54 3.43 1.95 -6.24
N VAL A 55 2.80 1.52 -7.34
CA VAL A 55 2.64 0.10 -7.68
C VAL A 55 3.99 -0.58 -7.85
N ARG A 56 4.94 0.08 -8.54
CA ARG A 56 6.31 -0.46 -8.71
C ARG A 56 7.03 -0.60 -7.37
N TRP A 57 6.94 0.39 -6.50
CA TRP A 57 7.58 0.38 -5.21
C TRP A 57 6.97 -0.67 -4.27
N LEU A 58 5.64 -0.71 -4.17
CA LEU A 58 4.95 -1.75 -3.39
C LEU A 58 5.26 -3.15 -3.90
N ALA A 59 5.35 -3.35 -5.22
CA ALA A 59 5.73 -4.64 -5.81
C ALA A 59 7.09 -5.12 -5.31
N GLN A 60 8.07 -4.20 -5.17
CA GLN A 60 9.39 -4.51 -4.60
C GLN A 60 9.31 -4.81 -3.10
N VAL A 61 8.54 -4.03 -2.33
CA VAL A 61 8.37 -4.21 -0.88
C VAL A 61 7.76 -5.58 -0.57
N PHE A 62 6.70 -5.94 -1.29
CA PHE A 62 5.97 -7.20 -1.11
C PHE A 62 6.54 -8.38 -1.89
N GLY A 63 7.59 -8.16 -2.70
CA GLY A 63 8.20 -9.20 -3.52
C GLY A 63 7.27 -9.79 -4.59
N VAL A 64 6.30 -9.02 -5.08
CA VAL A 64 5.33 -9.45 -6.09
C VAL A 64 5.49 -8.73 -7.41
N SER A 65 4.81 -9.20 -8.45
CA SER A 65 4.74 -8.50 -9.73
C SER A 65 3.82 -7.27 -9.63
N ARG A 66 4.02 -6.29 -10.52
CA ARG A 66 3.12 -5.13 -10.64
C ARG A 66 1.67 -5.53 -10.96
N SER A 67 1.49 -6.64 -11.67
CA SER A 67 0.17 -7.20 -12.00
C SER A 67 -0.53 -7.83 -10.80
N ALA A 68 0.21 -8.21 -9.76
CA ALA A 68 -0.36 -8.65 -8.50
C ALA A 68 -0.82 -7.48 -7.60
N ILE A 69 -0.61 -6.23 -8.02
CA ILE A 69 -1.02 -5.05 -7.27
C ILE A 69 -2.11 -4.31 -8.03
N THR A 70 -3.29 -4.24 -7.42
CA THR A 70 -4.48 -3.61 -7.98
C THR A 70 -4.94 -2.47 -7.08
N ILE A 71 -5.20 -1.29 -7.66
CA ILE A 71 -5.79 -0.18 -6.91
C ILE A 71 -7.32 -0.33 -6.99
N GLU A 72 -7.95 -0.78 -5.90
CA GLU A 72 -9.42 -0.98 -5.87
C GLU A 72 -10.18 0.34 -5.72
N ALA A 73 -9.64 1.30 -4.99
CA ALA A 73 -10.29 2.59 -4.80
C ALA A 73 -9.29 3.71 -4.52
N GLY A 74 -9.73 4.96 -4.73
CA GLY A 74 -8.95 6.13 -4.38
C GLY A 74 -7.91 6.53 -5.43
N THR A 75 -8.11 6.17 -6.70
CA THR A 75 -7.26 6.63 -7.81
C THR A 75 -7.08 8.15 -7.76
N LEU A 76 -8.19 8.89 -7.63
CA LEU A 76 -8.25 10.36 -7.52
C LEU A 76 -8.09 10.90 -6.09
N ALA A 77 -8.03 10.02 -5.08
CA ALA A 77 -7.97 10.42 -3.68
C ALA A 77 -6.54 10.32 -3.12
N ARG A 78 -6.26 11.08 -2.05
CA ARG A 78 -4.98 10.96 -1.34
C ARG A 78 -4.83 9.60 -0.65
N ILE A 79 -5.94 8.98 -0.27
CA ILE A 79 -6.00 7.64 0.33
C ILE A 79 -6.39 6.66 -0.76
N LYS A 80 -5.56 5.65 -0.97
CA LYS A 80 -5.71 4.61 -1.99
C LYS A 80 -5.90 3.27 -1.30
N ARG A 81 -6.88 2.51 -1.76
CA ARG A 81 -7.05 1.10 -1.41
C ARG A 81 -6.33 0.26 -2.44
N ILE A 82 -5.38 -0.53 -1.99
CA ILE A 82 -4.50 -1.34 -2.82
C ILE A 82 -4.68 -2.78 -2.40
N ARG A 83 -5.02 -3.65 -3.34
CA ARG A 83 -5.05 -5.10 -3.18
C ARG A 83 -3.75 -5.67 -3.70
N VAL A 84 -3.08 -6.45 -2.86
CA VAL A 84 -1.86 -7.18 -3.19
C VAL A 84 -2.19 -8.66 -3.20
N HIS A 85 -2.13 -9.28 -4.37
CA HIS A 85 -2.38 -10.69 -4.56
C HIS A 85 -1.16 -11.51 -4.12
N ALA A 86 -1.36 -12.42 -3.16
CA ALA A 86 -0.33 -13.36 -2.70
C ALA A 86 1.04 -12.71 -2.44
N PRO A 87 1.16 -11.77 -1.46
CA PRO A 87 2.43 -11.12 -1.15
C PRO A 87 3.49 -12.17 -0.78
N ALA A 88 4.61 -12.19 -1.52
CA ALA A 88 5.71 -13.12 -1.28
C ALA A 88 6.60 -12.72 -0.09
N ARG A 89 6.62 -11.42 0.21
CA ARG A 89 7.32 -10.81 1.34
C ARG A 89 6.36 -9.90 2.09
N LEU A 90 6.47 -9.90 3.41
CA LEU A 90 5.73 -8.98 4.27
C LEU A 90 6.74 -8.10 5.03
N PRO A 91 6.59 -6.77 5.02
CA PRO A 91 7.35 -5.89 5.90
C PRO A 91 6.91 -6.07 7.36
N ASP A 92 7.79 -5.76 8.32
CA ASP A 92 7.54 -5.91 9.77
C ASP A 92 6.28 -5.19 10.28
N ALA A 93 5.79 -4.20 9.53
CA ALA A 93 4.57 -3.49 9.86
C ALA A 93 3.29 -4.35 9.67
N ILE A 94 3.37 -5.46 8.93
CA ILE A 94 2.22 -6.26 8.52
C ILE A 94 2.28 -7.62 9.19
N ASP A 95 1.27 -7.90 10.01
CA ASP A 95 1.14 -9.19 10.64
C ASP A 95 0.91 -10.29 9.59
N PRO A 96 1.54 -11.46 9.79
CA PRO A 96 1.32 -12.61 8.93
C PRO A 96 -0.16 -12.99 8.94
N ARG A 97 -0.61 -13.58 7.83
CA ARG A 97 -1.99 -14.03 7.67
C ARG A 97 -2.43 -14.83 8.90
N PRO A 98 -3.57 -14.48 9.53
CA PRO A 98 -4.07 -15.27 10.65
C PRO A 98 -4.36 -16.69 10.15
N ALA A 99 -3.69 -17.67 10.75
CA ALA A 99 -4.01 -19.08 10.56
C ALA A 99 -5.36 -19.31 11.22
N HIS A 100 -6.39 -19.60 10.41
CA HIS A 100 -7.73 -19.88 10.88
C HIS A 100 -8.06 -21.34 10.73
#